data_AF-A0A7W0KIL2-F1
#
_entry.id   AF-A0A7W0KIL2-F1
#
_cell.length_a   1.000
_cell.length_b   1.000
_cell.length_c   1.000
_cell.angle_alpha   90.00
_cell.angle_beta   90.00
_cell.angle_gamma   90.00
#
_symmetry.space_group_name_H-M   'P 1'
#
loop_
_entity.id
_entity.type
_entity.pdbx_description
1 polymer ?
#
loop_
_entity_poly.entity_id
_entity_poly.type
_entity_poly.pdbx_seq_one_letter_code
_entity_poly.pdbx_strand_id
1 'polypeptide(L)'
;ELFDQTRAPSTIGSWLRAFKWHNVRQFDAVPRELLARLWQAGAGPGDLTGPMTLDLDSTIVAVFGRGKQGAAFGYTKVRGYHPQLATHAETGQVLFSRLRGGSAGAARGAKSFLTETISRVRSAGATGELTVRADSAFYSKAVLGTAAKLGVRFSVTIRQDRKVRAAIDAIGEHAWAPIPYWLSSPEVSGADVAETTYTCFSGSKQAITVRLIVRRVRPTPGSQLALFTDWDYHAFVTDRLGDVLDLEADHRRHAIVEQSIAELKSAGLAHLPSGKFTANAAWLALSAMAHNLGRAVGALTGTELNRATVATLRRTLFTAPGRLVHSARRLHLRLPQNWPWAEAFTTALTAIPAIPARC
;
A
#
# COMPACT_ATOMS: atom_id res chain seq x y z
N GLU A 1 -12.44 0.82 -33.51
CA GLU A 1 -13.81 0.69 -32.97
C GLU A 1 -13.84 -0.21 -31.72
N LEU A 2 -13.21 0.20 -30.61
CA LEU A 2 -13.23 -0.60 -29.37
C LEU A 2 -13.74 0.20 -28.15
N PHE A 3 -13.95 1.52 -28.29
CA PHE A 3 -14.22 2.43 -27.16
C PHE A 3 -15.37 3.42 -27.42
N ASP A 4 -16.13 3.20 -28.48
CA ASP A 4 -17.11 4.10 -29.05
C ASP A 4 -18.49 3.96 -28.39
N GLN A 5 -18.65 2.97 -27.50
CA GLN A 5 -19.90 2.67 -26.81
C GLN A 5 -19.72 2.70 -25.29
N THR A 6 -20.42 3.62 -24.63
CA THR A 6 -20.60 3.58 -23.18
C THR A 6 -21.39 2.31 -22.82
N ARG A 7 -20.73 1.32 -22.23
CA ARG A 7 -21.40 0.07 -21.85
C ARG A 7 -22.42 0.34 -20.75
N ALA A 8 -23.63 -0.17 -20.93
CA ALA A 8 -24.65 -0.11 -19.89
C ALA A 8 -24.14 -0.73 -18.57
N PRO A 9 -24.53 -0.20 -17.39
CA PRO A 9 -24.13 -0.75 -16.10
C PRO A 9 -24.42 -2.25 -15.94
N SER A 10 -25.50 -2.73 -16.57
CA SER A 10 -25.87 -4.16 -16.62
C SER A 10 -24.80 -5.02 -17.29
N THR A 11 -24.13 -4.51 -18.33
CA THR A 11 -23.07 -5.22 -19.06
C THR A 11 -21.82 -5.41 -18.22
N ILE A 12 -21.38 -4.37 -17.49
CA ILE A 12 -20.22 -4.47 -16.58
C ILE A 12 -20.52 -5.46 -15.45
N GLY A 13 -21.71 -5.35 -14.85
CA GLY A 13 -22.14 -6.28 -13.81
C GLY A 13 -22.18 -7.73 -14.29
N SER A 14 -22.69 -7.99 -15.49
CA SER A 14 -22.74 -9.32 -16.09
C SER A 14 -21.34 -9.86 -16.40
N TRP A 15 -20.45 -9.04 -16.95
CA TRP A 15 -19.04 -9.40 -17.18
C TRP A 15 -18.32 -9.76 -15.87
N LEU A 16 -18.44 -8.93 -14.82
CA LEU A 16 -17.87 -9.23 -13.51
C LEU A 16 -18.38 -10.55 -12.94
N ARG A 17 -19.69 -10.81 -13.04
CA ARG A 17 -20.32 -12.04 -12.52
C ARG A 17 -19.97 -13.30 -13.31
N ALA A 18 -19.38 -13.17 -14.50
CA ALA A 18 -18.88 -14.29 -15.29
C ALA A 18 -17.53 -14.83 -14.80
N PHE A 19 -16.79 -14.05 -14.00
CA PHE A 19 -15.50 -14.50 -13.46
C PHE A 19 -15.65 -15.72 -12.56
N LYS A 20 -14.87 -16.76 -12.87
CA LYS A 20 -14.56 -17.90 -12.00
C LYS A 20 -13.20 -17.67 -11.33
N TRP A 21 -12.84 -18.50 -10.35
CA TRP A 21 -11.58 -18.35 -9.61
C TRP A 21 -10.35 -18.41 -10.53
N HIS A 22 -10.32 -19.33 -11.49
CA HIS A 22 -9.23 -19.39 -12.47
C HIS A 22 -9.16 -18.12 -13.35
N ASN A 23 -10.30 -17.50 -13.69
CA ASN A 23 -10.30 -16.24 -14.43
C ASN A 23 -9.70 -15.10 -13.60
N VAL A 24 -10.00 -15.04 -12.29
CA VAL A 24 -9.38 -14.04 -11.39
C VAL A 24 -7.85 -14.22 -11.38
N ARG A 25 -7.36 -15.46 -11.30
CA ARG A 25 -5.92 -15.76 -11.33
C ARG A 25 -5.26 -15.50 -12.69
N GLN A 26 -5.98 -15.67 -13.79
CA GLN A 26 -5.51 -15.25 -15.11
C GLN A 26 -5.50 -13.72 -15.24
N PHE A 27 -6.54 -13.06 -14.72
CA PHE A 27 -6.67 -11.61 -14.77
C PHE A 27 -5.58 -10.89 -13.99
N ASP A 28 -5.02 -11.53 -12.96
CA ASP A 28 -3.84 -11.05 -12.22
C ASP A 28 -2.60 -10.79 -13.10
N ALA A 29 -2.54 -11.35 -14.32
CA ALA A 29 -1.51 -11.05 -15.31
C ALA A 29 -1.61 -9.62 -15.85
N VAL A 30 -2.82 -9.06 -15.95
CA VAL A 30 -3.07 -7.71 -16.46
C VAL A 30 -2.46 -6.62 -15.55
N PRO A 31 -2.74 -6.56 -14.22
CA PRO A 31 -2.09 -5.59 -13.35
C PRO A 31 -0.58 -5.83 -13.22
N ARG A 32 -0.09 -7.07 -13.40
CA ARG A 32 1.35 -7.35 -13.41
C ARG A 32 2.03 -6.71 -14.61
N GLU A 33 1.49 -6.93 -15.80
CA GLU A 33 1.99 -6.36 -17.05
C GLU A 33 1.85 -4.84 -17.05
N LEU A 34 0.72 -4.31 -16.54
CA LEU A 34 0.53 -2.87 -16.36
C LEU A 34 1.64 -2.28 -15.49
N LEU A 35 1.91 -2.86 -14.32
CA LEU A 35 2.96 -2.37 -13.42
C LEU A 35 4.32 -2.32 -14.12
N ALA A 36 4.72 -3.41 -14.81
CA ALA A 36 5.98 -3.46 -15.54
C ALA A 36 6.06 -2.38 -16.63
N ARG A 37 4.99 -2.19 -17.41
CA ARG A 37 4.93 -1.15 -18.45
C ARG A 37 5.00 0.26 -17.88
N LEU A 38 4.30 0.52 -16.78
CA LEU A 38 4.34 1.83 -16.11
C LEU A 38 5.76 2.14 -15.63
N TRP A 39 6.49 1.16 -15.09
CA TRP A 39 7.86 1.37 -14.61
C TRP A 39 8.84 1.56 -15.76
N GLN A 40 8.73 0.75 -16.82
CA GLN A 40 9.52 0.92 -18.05
C GLN A 40 9.27 2.28 -18.74
N ALA A 41 8.06 2.81 -18.59
CA ALA A 41 7.67 4.13 -19.08
C ALA A 41 8.19 5.30 -18.22
N GLY A 42 8.91 5.05 -17.13
CA GLY A 42 9.33 6.08 -16.18
C GLY A 42 8.21 6.58 -15.25
N ALA A 43 7.02 5.99 -15.32
CA ALA A 43 5.88 6.30 -14.44
C ALA A 43 5.86 5.40 -13.19
N GLY A 44 7.05 5.11 -12.66
CA GLY A 44 7.31 4.22 -11.53
C GLY A 44 8.32 4.80 -10.54
N PRO A 45 9.01 3.95 -9.76
CA PRO A 45 10.17 4.37 -8.96
C PRO A 45 11.22 5.06 -9.83
N GLY A 46 11.85 6.10 -9.31
CA GLY A 46 12.88 6.86 -10.05
C GLY A 46 14.16 6.07 -10.31
N ASP A 47 14.46 5.09 -9.46
CA ASP A 47 15.60 4.18 -9.60
C ASP A 47 15.18 2.75 -9.25
N LEU A 48 15.26 1.86 -10.23
CA LEU A 48 14.95 0.43 -10.05
C LEU A 48 16.12 -0.37 -9.48
N THR A 49 17.32 0.19 -9.48
CA THR A 49 18.55 -0.41 -8.91
C THR A 49 18.77 -0.03 -7.44
N GLY A 50 18.12 1.05 -7.00
CA GLY A 50 18.15 1.54 -5.63
C GLY A 50 17.27 0.75 -4.66
N PRO A 51 17.41 1.02 -3.34
CA PRO A 51 16.60 0.38 -2.31
C PRO A 51 15.12 0.75 -2.44
N MET A 52 14.24 -0.21 -2.17
CA MET A 52 12.80 -0.03 -2.34
C MET A 52 12.01 -0.59 -1.15
N THR A 53 11.07 0.19 -0.63
CA THR A 53 10.19 -0.22 0.48
C THR A 53 8.80 -0.60 -0.04
N LEU A 54 8.35 -1.80 0.35
CA LEU A 54 7.06 -2.38 0.04
C LEU A 54 6.22 -2.38 1.32
N ASP A 55 5.20 -1.53 1.38
CA ASP A 55 4.28 -1.49 2.51
C ASP A 55 3.20 -2.57 2.35
N LEU A 56 3.05 -3.43 3.36
CA LEU A 56 1.96 -4.40 3.42
C LEU A 56 0.94 -3.95 4.43
N ASP A 57 -0.31 -3.90 3.99
CA ASP A 57 -1.43 -3.63 4.89
C ASP A 57 -2.67 -4.40 4.44
N SER A 58 -3.71 -4.37 5.25
CA SER A 58 -5.00 -4.91 4.93
C SER A 58 -6.10 -4.02 5.45
N THR A 59 -7.21 -3.98 4.74
CA THR A 59 -8.30 -3.08 5.09
C THR A 59 -9.63 -3.80 5.07
N ILE A 60 -10.55 -3.38 5.93
CA ILE A 60 -11.94 -3.83 5.89
C ILE A 60 -12.72 -3.00 4.86
N VAL A 61 -13.43 -3.71 3.97
CA VAL A 61 -14.44 -3.13 3.10
C VAL A 61 -15.80 -3.59 3.60
N ALA A 62 -16.51 -2.70 4.27
CA ALA A 62 -17.79 -2.98 4.90
C ALA A 62 -18.86 -3.31 3.84
N VAL A 63 -19.71 -4.30 4.15
CA VAL A 63 -20.86 -4.64 3.31
C VAL A 63 -22.07 -4.96 4.16
N PHE A 64 -23.22 -4.45 3.73
CA PHE A 64 -24.46 -4.56 4.50
C PHE A 64 -25.38 -5.71 4.01
N GLY A 65 -25.38 -6.00 2.70
CA GLY A 65 -26.26 -7.02 2.10
C GLY A 65 -25.91 -8.45 2.52
N ARG A 66 -26.90 -9.25 2.94
CA ARG A 66 -26.71 -10.64 3.43
C ARG A 66 -26.19 -11.59 2.35
N GLY A 67 -26.55 -11.40 1.09
CA GLY A 67 -26.19 -12.29 -0.04
C GLY A 67 -24.76 -12.17 -0.59
N LYS A 68 -23.83 -11.50 0.10
CA LYS A 68 -22.42 -11.39 -0.37
C LYS A 68 -21.57 -12.57 0.09
N GLN A 69 -21.20 -13.43 -0.85
CA GLN A 69 -20.36 -14.63 -0.63
C GLN A 69 -19.02 -14.25 -0.01
N GLY A 70 -18.63 -14.92 1.07
CA GLY A 70 -17.35 -14.72 1.77
C GLY A 70 -17.29 -13.46 2.65
N ALA A 71 -18.33 -12.62 2.65
CA ALA A 71 -18.44 -11.51 3.58
C ALA A 71 -18.86 -12.01 4.96
N ALA A 72 -18.04 -11.72 5.97
CA ALA A 72 -18.26 -12.20 7.33
C ALA A 72 -17.76 -11.16 8.34
N PHE A 73 -18.14 -11.34 9.61
CA PHE A 73 -17.56 -10.59 10.70
C PHE A 73 -16.17 -11.15 11.03
N GLY A 74 -15.18 -10.27 11.09
CA GLY A 74 -13.82 -10.58 11.53
C GLY A 74 -13.51 -9.99 12.91
N TYR A 75 -12.24 -9.80 13.20
CA TYR A 75 -11.78 -9.17 14.45
C TYR A 75 -12.23 -7.70 14.57
N THR A 76 -12.42 -7.01 13.44
CA THR A 76 -12.92 -5.63 13.37
C THR A 76 -14.38 -5.49 13.79
N LYS A 77 -15.10 -6.62 13.99
CA LYS A 77 -16.55 -6.65 14.26
C LYS A 77 -17.42 -5.96 13.21
N VAL A 78 -16.84 -5.64 12.06
CA VAL A 78 -17.52 -5.11 10.88
C VAL A 78 -17.70 -6.24 9.88
N ARG A 79 -18.92 -6.41 9.36
CA ARG A 79 -19.18 -7.38 8.29
C ARG A 79 -18.63 -6.86 6.97
N GLY A 80 -17.75 -7.64 6.36
CA GLY A 80 -17.07 -7.15 5.15
C GLY A 80 -16.16 -8.17 4.50
N TYR A 81 -15.35 -7.66 3.58
CA TYR A 81 -14.19 -8.33 3.02
C TYR A 81 -12.92 -7.72 3.59
N HIS A 82 -11.83 -8.50 3.62
CA HIS A 82 -10.58 -8.08 4.23
C HIS A 82 -9.40 -8.12 3.24
N PRO A 83 -9.45 -7.35 2.13
CA PRO A 83 -8.37 -7.31 1.15
C PRO A 83 -7.00 -7.06 1.78
N GLN A 84 -5.99 -7.73 1.22
CA GLN A 84 -4.57 -7.43 1.44
C GLN A 84 -4.07 -6.57 0.29
N LEU A 85 -3.22 -5.61 0.63
CA LEU A 85 -2.61 -4.67 -0.29
C LEU A 85 -1.11 -4.63 -0.02
N ALA A 86 -0.34 -4.56 -1.11
CA ALA A 86 1.07 -4.25 -1.09
C ALA A 86 1.26 -2.99 -1.94
N THR A 87 1.85 -1.95 -1.38
CA THR A 87 2.10 -0.69 -2.09
C THR A 87 3.59 -0.35 -2.10
N HIS A 88 4.04 0.33 -3.15
CA HIS A 88 5.35 0.94 -3.15
C HIS A 88 5.30 2.21 -2.29
N ALA A 89 6.16 2.30 -1.27
CA ALA A 89 6.09 3.34 -0.25
C ALA A 89 6.21 4.77 -0.83
N GLU A 90 7.06 4.97 -1.83
CA GLU A 90 7.33 6.30 -2.38
C GLU A 90 6.26 6.75 -3.39
N THR A 91 5.84 5.84 -4.28
CA THR A 91 4.92 6.21 -5.36
C THR A 91 3.45 6.01 -5.00
N GLY A 92 3.15 5.24 -3.95
CA GLY A 92 1.79 4.86 -3.57
C GLY A 92 1.11 3.90 -4.57
N GLN A 93 1.86 3.35 -5.53
CA GLN A 93 1.34 2.38 -6.50
C GLN A 93 1.08 1.03 -5.82
N VAL A 94 -0.05 0.40 -6.15
CA VAL A 94 -0.40 -0.95 -5.70
C VAL A 94 0.41 -1.97 -6.49
N LEU A 95 1.33 -2.65 -5.81
CA LEU A 95 2.17 -3.71 -6.34
C LEU A 95 1.41 -5.02 -6.47
N PHE A 96 0.56 -5.31 -5.48
CA PHE A 96 -0.31 -6.47 -5.48
C PHE A 96 -1.52 -6.23 -4.58
N SER A 97 -2.67 -6.78 -4.97
CA SER A 97 -3.87 -6.81 -4.14
C SER A 97 -4.49 -8.19 -4.18
N ARG A 98 -5.08 -8.61 -3.05
CA ARG A 98 -5.76 -9.90 -2.96
C ARG A 98 -7.00 -9.78 -2.09
N LEU A 99 -8.15 -10.10 -2.65
CA LEU A 99 -9.40 -10.14 -1.88
C LEU A 99 -9.38 -11.34 -0.92
N ARG A 100 -9.80 -11.12 0.32
CA ARG A 100 -10.01 -12.18 1.31
C ARG A 100 -11.41 -12.07 1.92
N GLY A 101 -11.95 -13.20 2.36
CA GLY A 101 -13.19 -13.22 3.13
C GLY A 101 -13.05 -12.46 4.45
N GLY A 102 -14.17 -11.99 5.00
CA GLY A 102 -14.17 -11.13 6.19
C GLY A 102 -13.60 -11.75 7.46
N SER A 103 -13.69 -13.09 7.59
CA SER A 103 -13.13 -13.86 8.71
C SER A 103 -11.71 -14.38 8.45
N ALA A 104 -11.03 -13.88 7.42
CA ALA A 104 -9.67 -14.31 7.12
C ALA A 104 -8.68 -13.84 8.19
N GLY A 105 -8.09 -14.80 8.91
CA GLY A 105 -6.99 -14.53 9.85
C GLY A 105 -5.77 -13.96 9.13
N ALA A 106 -4.98 -13.17 9.86
CA ALA A 106 -3.86 -12.40 9.29
C ALA A 106 -2.79 -13.27 8.59
N ALA A 107 -2.48 -14.45 9.16
CA ALA A 107 -1.49 -15.38 8.60
C ALA A 107 -1.95 -16.13 7.32
N ARG A 108 -3.27 -16.20 7.06
CA ARG A 108 -3.79 -17.02 5.95
C ARG A 108 -3.39 -16.42 4.60
N GLY A 109 -2.55 -17.14 3.87
CA GLY A 109 -2.07 -16.76 2.55
C GLY A 109 -0.95 -15.71 2.55
N ALA A 110 -0.41 -15.32 3.72
CA ALA A 110 0.61 -14.28 3.83
C ALA A 110 1.90 -14.64 3.08
N LYS A 111 2.35 -15.90 3.17
CA LYS A 111 3.52 -16.40 2.40
C LYS A 111 3.34 -16.19 0.90
N SER A 112 2.25 -16.70 0.32
CA SER A 112 2.03 -16.57 -1.12
C SER A 112 1.75 -15.12 -1.54
N PHE A 113 1.15 -14.31 -0.66
CA PHE A 113 0.94 -12.89 -0.92
C PHE A 113 2.29 -12.16 -1.05
N LEU A 114 3.19 -12.38 -0.11
CA LEU A 114 4.51 -11.78 -0.12
C LEU A 114 5.37 -12.28 -1.29
N THR A 115 5.40 -13.59 -1.54
CA THR A 115 6.14 -14.17 -2.69
C THR A 115 5.65 -13.61 -4.02
N GLU A 116 4.34 -13.49 -4.23
CA GLU A 116 3.79 -12.89 -5.45
C GLU A 116 4.09 -11.40 -5.57
N THR A 117 4.03 -10.66 -4.46
CA THR A 117 4.40 -9.23 -4.42
C THR A 117 5.84 -9.03 -4.87
N ILE A 118 6.79 -9.75 -4.26
CA ILE A 118 8.21 -9.67 -4.61
C ILE A 118 8.43 -10.08 -6.08
N SER A 119 7.79 -11.17 -6.52
CA SER A 119 7.89 -11.62 -7.91
C SER A 119 7.42 -10.56 -8.91
N ARG A 120 6.33 -9.83 -8.61
CA ARG A 120 5.83 -8.74 -9.45
C ARG A 120 6.81 -7.58 -9.52
N VAL A 121 7.34 -7.16 -8.37
CA VAL A 121 8.33 -6.07 -8.27
C VAL A 121 9.60 -6.42 -9.06
N ARG A 122 10.14 -7.63 -8.88
CA ARG A 122 11.30 -8.11 -9.64
C ARG A 122 11.01 -8.20 -11.14
N SER A 123 9.85 -8.72 -11.55
CA SER A 123 9.48 -8.75 -12.98
C SER A 123 9.21 -7.38 -13.59
N ALA A 124 8.92 -6.37 -12.79
CA ALA A 124 8.80 -5.00 -13.25
C ALA A 124 10.16 -4.30 -13.42
N GLY A 125 11.27 -4.98 -13.08
CA GLY A 125 12.64 -4.51 -13.35
C GLY A 125 13.43 -4.08 -12.11
N ALA A 126 12.84 -4.10 -10.90
CA ALA A 126 13.59 -3.75 -9.69
C ALA A 126 14.68 -4.77 -9.37
N THR A 127 15.93 -4.32 -9.29
CA THR A 127 17.11 -5.13 -8.96
C THR A 127 17.72 -4.78 -7.60
N GLY A 128 17.40 -3.61 -7.04
CA GLY A 128 17.91 -3.16 -5.75
C GLY A 128 17.42 -3.96 -4.53
N GLU A 129 17.90 -3.57 -3.34
CA GLU A 129 17.47 -4.17 -2.08
C GLU A 129 15.98 -3.89 -1.82
N LEU A 130 15.21 -4.92 -1.50
CA LEU A 130 13.80 -4.76 -1.14
C LEU A 130 13.66 -4.82 0.38
N THR A 131 12.86 -3.92 0.94
CA THR A 131 12.41 -3.94 2.33
C THR A 131 10.90 -4.09 2.38
N VAL A 132 10.41 -5.01 3.20
CA VAL A 132 8.98 -5.12 3.52
C VAL A 132 8.70 -4.40 4.84
N ARG A 133 7.76 -3.46 4.82
CA ARG A 133 7.33 -2.75 6.02
C ARG A 133 5.86 -3.03 6.29
N ALA A 134 5.53 -3.37 7.53
CA ALA A 134 4.17 -3.81 7.86
C ALA A 134 3.83 -3.63 9.34
N ASP A 135 2.54 -3.59 9.64
CA ASP A 135 2.03 -3.58 11.00
C ASP A 135 2.12 -4.95 11.71
N SER A 136 1.61 -4.99 12.94
CA SER A 136 1.64 -6.19 13.77
C SER A 136 0.74 -7.34 13.28
N ALA A 137 -0.20 -7.09 12.37
CA ALA A 137 -0.98 -8.15 11.77
C ALA A 137 -0.12 -9.02 10.84
N PHE A 138 0.98 -8.49 10.31
CA PHE A 138 1.92 -9.24 9.48
C PHE A 138 3.07 -9.88 10.28
N TYR A 139 3.17 -9.63 11.59
CA TYR A 139 4.13 -10.30 12.46
C TYR A 139 3.83 -11.81 12.56
N SER A 140 4.50 -12.60 11.72
CA SER A 140 4.30 -14.04 11.64
C SER A 140 5.52 -14.77 11.07
N LYS A 141 5.68 -16.04 11.46
CA LYS A 141 6.70 -16.96 10.93
C LYS A 141 6.68 -17.01 9.40
N ALA A 142 5.48 -17.00 8.82
CA ALA A 142 5.28 -17.06 7.38
C ALA A 142 5.82 -15.82 6.67
N VAL A 143 5.61 -14.62 7.22
CA VAL A 143 6.08 -13.36 6.61
C VAL A 143 7.58 -13.22 6.79
N LEU A 144 8.08 -13.23 8.03
CA LEU A 144 9.51 -13.01 8.30
C LEU A 144 10.38 -14.12 7.68
N GLY A 145 9.96 -15.38 7.78
CA GLY A 145 10.69 -16.49 7.17
C GLY A 145 10.68 -16.45 5.63
N THR A 146 9.61 -15.93 5.01
CA THR A 146 9.56 -15.76 3.55
C THR A 146 10.42 -14.58 3.09
N ALA A 147 10.40 -13.47 3.83
CA ALA A 147 11.27 -12.32 3.57
C ALA A 147 12.75 -12.74 3.62
N ALA A 148 13.16 -13.38 4.72
CA ALA A 148 14.52 -13.92 4.88
C ALA A 148 14.90 -14.90 3.76
N LYS A 149 14.02 -15.86 3.43
CA LYS A 149 14.27 -16.84 2.35
C LYS A 149 14.46 -16.18 0.98
N LEU A 150 13.80 -15.06 0.73
CA LEU A 150 13.85 -14.34 -0.55
C LEU A 150 14.92 -13.24 -0.56
N GLY A 151 15.72 -13.10 0.50
CA GLY A 151 16.73 -12.04 0.62
C GLY A 151 16.12 -10.64 0.66
N VAL A 152 14.91 -10.52 1.24
CA VAL A 152 14.18 -9.26 1.39
C VAL A 152 14.22 -8.86 2.85
N ARG A 153 14.64 -7.62 3.12
CA ARG A 153 14.68 -7.04 4.46
C ARG A 153 13.28 -6.82 4.99
N PHE A 154 13.12 -6.65 6.29
CA PHE A 154 11.83 -6.34 6.88
C PHE A 154 11.90 -5.34 8.01
N SER A 155 10.79 -4.64 8.24
CA SER A 155 10.53 -3.75 9.37
C SER A 155 9.07 -3.92 9.79
N VAL A 156 8.82 -4.71 10.83
CA VAL A 156 7.46 -5.18 11.18
C VAL A 156 7.13 -4.86 12.63
N THR A 157 6.04 -4.15 12.86
CA THR A 157 5.58 -3.84 14.23
C THR A 157 5.33 -5.15 15.00
N ILE A 158 5.69 -5.19 16.27
CA ILE A 158 5.44 -6.36 17.12
C ILE A 158 4.47 -5.99 18.24
N ARG A 159 3.53 -6.89 18.56
CA ARG A 159 2.62 -6.70 19.70
C ARG A 159 3.40 -6.88 21.00
N GLN A 160 3.08 -6.06 21.99
CA GLN A 160 3.70 -6.15 23.31
C GLN A 160 3.11 -7.29 24.13
N ASP A 161 3.59 -8.50 23.85
CA ASP A 161 3.39 -9.60 24.78
C ASP A 161 4.39 -9.52 25.95
N ARG A 162 4.25 -10.44 26.90
CA ARG A 162 5.12 -10.49 28.09
C ARG A 162 6.61 -10.58 27.75
N LYS A 163 6.99 -11.23 26.64
CA LYS A 163 8.40 -11.41 26.25
C LYS A 163 8.96 -10.14 25.64
N VAL A 164 8.19 -9.48 24.78
CA VAL A 164 8.55 -8.18 24.23
C VAL A 164 8.68 -7.15 25.34
N ARG A 165 7.73 -7.13 26.30
CA ARG A 165 7.80 -6.20 27.42
C ARG A 165 9.04 -6.44 28.29
N ALA A 166 9.34 -7.70 28.62
CA ALA A 166 10.57 -8.03 29.34
C ALA A 166 11.85 -7.60 28.60
N ALA A 167 11.87 -7.69 27.27
CA ALA A 167 12.99 -7.20 26.46
C ALA A 167 13.11 -5.67 26.49
N ILE A 168 11.98 -4.95 26.50
CA ILE A 168 11.94 -3.49 26.64
C ILE A 168 12.40 -3.05 28.03
N ASP A 169 11.90 -3.69 29.09
CA ASP A 169 12.22 -3.36 30.48
C ASP A 169 13.71 -3.63 30.81
N ALA A 170 14.38 -4.50 30.04
CA ALA A 170 15.82 -4.78 30.15
C ALA A 170 16.71 -3.72 29.47
N ILE A 171 16.13 -2.77 28.73
CA ILE A 171 16.89 -1.66 28.10
C ILE A 171 17.26 -0.66 29.20
N GLY A 172 18.57 -0.50 29.44
CA GLY A 172 19.07 0.47 30.41
C GLY A 172 18.73 1.92 30.03
N GLU A 173 18.49 2.77 31.03
CA GLU A 173 18.05 4.16 30.80
C GLU A 173 19.02 4.97 29.91
N HIS A 174 20.31 4.67 29.96
CA HIS A 174 21.36 5.32 29.16
C HIS A 174 21.37 4.92 27.67
N ALA A 175 20.65 3.85 27.29
CA ALA A 175 20.55 3.41 25.90
C ALA A 175 19.45 4.14 25.12
N TRP A 176 18.60 4.92 25.81
CA TRP A 176 17.54 5.71 25.19
C TRP A 176 18.10 7.03 24.66
N ALA A 177 17.92 7.25 23.36
CA ALA A 177 18.30 8.48 22.68
C ALA A 177 17.06 9.30 22.32
N PRO A 178 17.04 10.62 22.57
CA PRO A 178 15.92 11.47 22.19
C PRO A 178 15.74 11.50 20.68
N ILE A 179 14.49 11.57 20.21
CA ILE A 179 14.14 11.72 18.80
C ILE A 179 14.07 13.22 18.47
N PRO A 180 15.06 13.79 17.74
CA PRO A 180 15.20 15.25 17.63
C PRO A 180 14.09 15.92 16.81
N TYR A 181 13.47 15.19 15.90
CA TYR A 181 12.42 15.67 15.00
C TYR A 181 11.01 15.50 15.60
N TRP A 182 10.90 15.08 16.86
CA TRP A 182 9.63 15.06 17.58
C TRP A 182 9.40 16.45 18.18
N LEU A 183 8.29 17.11 17.82
CA LEU A 183 7.93 18.42 18.35
C LEU A 183 7.81 18.33 19.88
N SER A 184 8.81 18.82 20.59
CA SER A 184 8.77 19.03 22.03
C SER A 184 8.27 20.46 22.29
N SER A 185 6.98 20.58 22.57
CA SER A 185 6.45 21.75 23.28
C SER A 185 6.37 21.43 24.77
N PRO A 186 6.24 22.42 25.67
CA PRO A 186 5.97 22.15 27.09
C PRO A 186 4.77 21.24 27.34
N GLU A 187 3.87 21.12 26.35
CA GLU A 187 2.64 20.33 26.38
C GLU A 187 2.77 18.96 25.68
N VAL A 188 3.80 18.77 24.84
CA VAL A 188 4.04 17.53 24.08
C VAL A 188 5.29 16.85 24.63
N SER A 189 5.09 15.69 25.24
CA SER A 189 6.20 14.89 25.74
C SER A 189 7.17 14.50 24.63
N GLY A 190 8.47 14.63 24.91
CA GLY A 190 9.51 14.07 24.06
C GLY A 190 9.32 12.57 23.82
N ALA A 191 9.87 12.10 22.70
CA ALA A 191 9.94 10.69 22.38
C ALA A 191 11.42 10.27 22.36
N ASP A 192 11.70 9.08 22.90
CA ASP A 192 13.04 8.49 22.84
C ASP A 192 12.98 7.19 22.05
N VAL A 193 14.11 6.81 21.48
CA VAL A 193 14.30 5.54 20.80
C VAL A 193 15.46 4.77 21.43
N ALA A 194 15.31 3.47 21.52
CA ALA A 194 16.38 2.55 21.88
C ALA A 194 16.31 1.30 21.02
N GLU A 195 17.38 0.52 21.03
CA GLU A 195 17.41 -0.79 20.42
C GLU A 195 17.92 -1.88 21.37
N THR A 196 17.49 -3.10 21.11
CA THR A 196 18.03 -4.31 21.73
C THR A 196 17.94 -5.49 20.77
N THR A 197 18.49 -6.63 21.16
CA THR A 197 18.36 -7.87 20.40
C THR A 197 17.13 -8.64 20.84
N TYR A 198 16.37 -9.21 19.90
CA TYR A 198 15.19 -10.02 20.20
C TYR A 198 15.12 -11.27 19.32
N THR A 199 14.84 -12.43 19.93
CA THR A 199 14.61 -13.68 19.19
C THR A 199 13.12 -13.89 18.93
N CYS A 200 12.68 -13.57 17.72
CA CYS A 200 11.33 -13.88 17.27
C CYS A 200 11.10 -15.38 17.22
N PHE A 201 9.91 -15.82 17.63
CA PHE A 201 9.48 -17.22 17.56
C PHE A 201 10.42 -18.22 18.25
N SER A 202 11.06 -17.78 19.35
CA SER A 202 11.94 -18.61 20.17
C SER A 202 11.32 -19.97 20.53
N GLY A 203 12.15 -21.02 20.53
CA GLY A 203 11.74 -22.40 20.75
C GLY A 203 11.15 -23.10 19.52
N SER A 204 11.26 -22.51 18.32
CA SER A 204 10.84 -23.14 17.07
C SER A 204 11.98 -23.19 16.04
N LYS A 205 11.89 -24.11 15.07
CA LYS A 205 12.84 -24.23 13.96
C LYS A 205 12.93 -22.98 13.04
N GLN A 206 12.05 -22.00 13.27
CA GLN A 206 11.95 -20.74 12.53
C GLN A 206 12.26 -19.54 13.42
N ALA A 207 12.93 -19.78 14.56
CA ALA A 207 13.42 -18.71 15.40
C ALA A 207 14.41 -17.83 14.61
N ILE A 208 14.26 -16.52 14.73
CA ILE A 208 15.12 -15.55 14.06
C ILE A 208 15.48 -14.44 15.04
N THR A 209 16.77 -14.22 15.23
CA THR A 209 17.30 -13.15 16.08
C THR A 209 17.47 -11.89 15.23
N VAL A 210 16.89 -10.80 15.70
CA VAL A 210 16.71 -9.53 14.96
C VAL A 210 16.91 -8.36 15.90
N ARG A 211 17.01 -7.15 15.34
CA ARG A 211 16.94 -5.91 16.12
C ARG A 211 15.51 -5.66 16.53
N LEU A 212 15.29 -5.32 17.80
CA LEU A 212 14.07 -4.77 18.34
C LEU A 212 14.30 -3.29 18.58
N ILE A 213 13.71 -2.44 17.75
CA ILE A 213 13.75 -1.00 17.91
C ILE A 213 12.47 -0.57 18.60
N VAL A 214 12.62 0.27 19.62
CA VAL A 214 11.54 0.67 20.52
C VAL A 214 11.54 2.19 20.61
N ARG A 215 10.42 2.80 20.25
CA ARG A 215 10.13 4.19 20.58
C ARG A 215 9.29 4.24 21.85
N ARG A 216 9.65 5.07 22.81
CA ARG A 216 8.81 5.41 23.95
C ARG A 216 8.33 6.87 23.85
N VAL A 217 7.08 7.11 24.20
CA VAL A 217 6.46 8.45 24.24
C VAL A 217 5.74 8.59 25.58
N ARG A 218 5.82 9.74 26.25
CA ARG A 218 5.02 9.88 27.46
C ARG A 218 3.54 10.01 27.06
N PRO A 219 2.62 9.43 27.83
CA PRO A 219 1.20 9.64 27.58
C PRO A 219 0.85 11.13 27.64
N THR A 220 -0.13 11.55 26.84
CA THR A 220 -0.64 12.93 26.89
C THR A 220 -1.10 13.25 28.32
N PRO A 221 -0.68 14.39 28.91
CA PRO A 221 -1.13 14.80 30.24
C PRO A 221 -2.66 14.81 30.33
N GLY A 222 -3.21 14.20 31.38
CA GLY A 222 -4.66 14.08 31.59
C GLY A 222 -5.36 12.96 30.80
N SER A 223 -4.64 12.21 29.95
CA SER A 223 -5.19 10.99 29.35
C SER A 223 -5.37 9.88 30.40
N GLN A 224 -6.33 8.97 30.18
CA GLN A 224 -6.49 7.80 31.05
C GLN A 224 -5.22 6.95 31.12
N LEU A 225 -4.42 6.92 30.04
CA LEU A 225 -3.16 6.20 29.99
C LEU A 225 -2.11 6.79 30.93
N ALA A 226 -2.07 8.12 31.08
CA ALA A 226 -1.15 8.82 31.97
C ALA A 226 -1.36 8.47 33.45
N LEU A 227 -2.51 7.89 33.82
CA LEU A 227 -2.78 7.43 35.19
C LEU A 227 -2.08 6.09 35.52
N PHE A 228 -1.64 5.34 34.50
CA PHE A 228 -1.18 3.96 34.67
C PHE A 228 0.23 3.68 34.14
N THR A 229 0.82 4.60 33.36
CA THR A 229 2.17 4.42 32.81
C THR A 229 2.87 5.75 32.59
N ASP A 230 4.17 5.76 32.81
CA ASP A 230 5.03 6.91 32.49
C ASP A 230 5.36 6.97 30.98
N TRP A 231 5.30 5.82 30.32
CA TRP A 231 5.68 5.64 28.92
C TRP A 231 4.71 4.72 28.18
N ASP A 232 4.29 5.15 27.00
CA ASP A 232 3.73 4.28 25.97
C ASP A 232 4.84 3.85 25.01
N TYR A 233 4.85 2.58 24.65
CA TYR A 233 5.94 1.98 23.87
C TYR A 233 5.41 1.53 22.51
N HIS A 234 6.19 1.77 21.46
CA HIS A 234 5.95 1.29 20.11
C HIS A 234 7.18 0.54 19.65
N ALA A 235 7.04 -0.77 19.42
CA ALA A 235 8.16 -1.63 19.10
C ALA A 235 7.99 -2.27 17.72
N PHE A 236 9.09 -2.41 17.00
CA PHE A 236 9.13 -3.16 15.74
C PHE A 236 10.43 -3.96 15.63
N VAL A 237 10.36 -5.03 14.86
CA VAL A 237 11.50 -5.90 14.57
C VAL A 237 12.02 -5.67 13.17
N THR A 238 13.34 -5.68 13.02
CA THR A 238 14.01 -5.45 11.74
C THR A 238 15.30 -6.25 11.63
N ASP A 239 15.60 -6.74 10.42
CA ASP A 239 16.91 -7.32 10.07
C ASP A 239 17.82 -6.31 9.34
N ARG A 240 17.36 -5.07 9.19
CA ARG A 240 18.12 -4.01 8.52
C ARG A 240 19.28 -3.52 9.39
N LEU A 241 20.40 -3.30 8.74
CA LEU A 241 21.51 -2.53 9.29
C LEU A 241 21.25 -1.03 9.10
N GLY A 242 21.86 -0.20 9.94
CA GLY A 242 21.74 1.25 9.87
C GLY A 242 21.43 1.90 11.22
N ASP A 243 21.41 3.22 11.20
CA ASP A 243 21.14 4.05 12.37
C ASP A 243 19.72 3.83 12.93
N VAL A 244 19.60 3.87 14.27
CA VAL A 244 18.34 3.58 14.96
C VAL A 244 17.29 4.66 14.68
N LEU A 245 17.66 5.94 14.64
CA LEU A 245 16.74 7.04 14.37
C LEU A 245 16.22 7.00 12.93
N ASP A 246 17.09 6.66 11.98
CA ASP A 246 16.70 6.50 10.57
C ASP A 246 15.74 5.33 10.36
N LEU A 247 16.00 4.20 11.02
CA LEU A 247 15.14 3.02 10.95
C LEU A 247 13.79 3.24 11.65
N GLU A 248 13.76 3.99 12.76
CA GLU A 248 12.53 4.40 13.44
C GLU A 248 11.70 5.33 12.54
N ALA A 249 12.34 6.38 11.99
CA ALA A 249 11.71 7.32 11.09
C ALA A 249 11.13 6.60 9.86
N ASP A 250 11.92 5.69 9.27
CA ASP A 250 11.47 4.89 8.16
C ASP A 250 10.35 3.94 8.56
N HIS A 251 10.40 3.26 9.71
CA HIS A 251 9.27 2.42 10.15
C HIS A 251 7.98 3.23 10.27
N ARG A 252 8.05 4.45 10.84
CA ARG A 252 6.88 5.33 10.99
C ARG A 252 6.26 5.78 9.67
N ARG A 253 7.05 5.90 8.60
CA ARG A 253 6.51 6.21 7.27
C ARG A 253 5.57 5.13 6.74
N HIS A 254 5.43 3.98 7.41
CA HIS A 254 4.39 3.00 7.10
C HIS A 254 2.99 3.63 7.05
N ALA A 255 2.74 4.71 7.82
CA ALA A 255 1.48 5.46 7.77
C ALA A 255 1.08 5.93 6.34
N ILE A 256 2.01 6.04 5.39
CA ILE A 256 1.72 6.35 3.98
C ILE A 256 0.81 5.28 3.33
N VAL A 257 0.86 4.03 3.81
CA VAL A 257 -0.03 2.97 3.32
C VAL A 257 -1.51 3.31 3.58
N GLU A 258 -1.80 3.97 4.71
CA GLU A 258 -3.15 4.39 5.07
C GLU A 258 -3.68 5.42 4.07
N GLN A 259 -2.82 6.33 3.61
CA GLN A 259 -3.17 7.28 2.55
C GLN A 259 -3.47 6.56 1.23
N SER A 260 -2.66 5.57 0.85
CA SER A 260 -2.90 4.77 -0.36
C SER A 260 -4.24 4.01 -0.27
N ILE A 261 -4.58 3.48 0.91
CA ILE A 261 -5.87 2.83 1.18
C ILE A 261 -7.01 3.83 1.12
N ALA A 262 -6.84 5.03 1.70
CA ALA A 262 -7.85 6.07 1.65
C ALA A 262 -8.13 6.51 0.20
N GLU A 263 -7.09 6.65 -0.63
CA GLU A 263 -7.25 6.95 -2.07
C GLU A 263 -8.03 5.84 -2.79
N LEU A 264 -7.65 4.57 -2.59
CA LEU A 264 -8.40 3.43 -3.14
C LEU A 264 -9.88 3.46 -2.71
N LYS A 265 -10.14 3.75 -1.42
CA LYS A 265 -11.50 3.81 -0.84
C LYS A 265 -12.30 5.04 -1.27
N SER A 266 -11.65 6.14 -1.64
CA SER A 266 -12.32 7.29 -2.27
C SER A 266 -12.70 7.04 -3.74
N ALA A 267 -12.25 5.91 -4.29
CA ALA A 267 -12.50 5.49 -5.66
C ALA A 267 -13.17 4.10 -5.69
N GLY A 268 -12.67 3.18 -6.52
CA GLY A 268 -13.33 1.90 -6.77
C GLY A 268 -13.46 1.00 -5.53
N LEU A 269 -12.57 1.12 -4.53
CA LEU A 269 -12.61 0.26 -3.34
C LEU A 269 -13.63 0.72 -2.29
N ALA A 270 -14.31 1.85 -2.50
CA ALA A 270 -15.41 2.31 -1.64
C ALA A 270 -16.50 1.23 -1.46
N HIS A 271 -16.73 0.44 -2.51
CA HIS A 271 -17.75 -0.58 -2.53
C HIS A 271 -17.34 -1.78 -3.39
N LEU A 272 -17.70 -2.99 -2.95
CA LEU A 272 -17.53 -4.22 -3.72
C LEU A 272 -18.88 -4.63 -4.33
N PRO A 273 -19.10 -4.50 -5.65
CA PRO A 273 -20.44 -4.35 -6.23
C PRO A 273 -21.28 -5.62 -6.31
N SER A 274 -20.71 -6.81 -6.11
CA SER A 274 -21.38 -8.08 -6.42
C SER A 274 -21.67 -8.92 -5.18
N GLY A 275 -22.67 -9.82 -5.29
CA GLY A 275 -22.86 -10.92 -4.36
C GLY A 275 -21.84 -12.06 -4.52
N LYS A 276 -21.20 -12.16 -5.69
CA LYS A 276 -20.20 -13.20 -6.00
C LYS A 276 -18.79 -12.77 -5.57
N PHE A 277 -18.07 -13.66 -4.89
CA PHE A 277 -16.71 -13.37 -4.39
C PHE A 277 -15.72 -13.07 -5.53
N THR A 278 -15.74 -13.87 -6.60
CA THR A 278 -14.84 -13.74 -7.76
C THR A 278 -15.04 -12.43 -8.52
N ALA A 279 -16.28 -11.97 -8.65
CA ALA A 279 -16.62 -10.67 -9.23
C ALA A 279 -16.02 -9.52 -8.42
N ASN A 280 -16.09 -9.61 -7.08
CA ASN A 280 -15.50 -8.61 -6.18
C ASN A 280 -13.96 -8.66 -6.21
N ALA A 281 -13.36 -9.83 -6.41
CA ALA A 281 -11.91 -9.96 -6.58
C ALA A 281 -11.43 -9.32 -7.88
N ALA A 282 -12.16 -9.51 -8.99
CA ALA A 282 -11.90 -8.82 -10.25
C ALA A 282 -12.08 -7.30 -10.13
N TRP A 283 -13.11 -6.85 -9.41
CA TRP A 283 -13.33 -5.43 -9.12
C TRP A 283 -12.20 -4.80 -8.31
N LEU A 284 -11.66 -5.51 -7.30
CA LEU A 284 -10.48 -5.05 -6.55
C LEU A 284 -9.28 -4.85 -7.48
N ALA A 285 -9.00 -5.82 -8.35
CA ALA A 285 -7.90 -5.72 -9.32
C ALA A 285 -8.09 -4.53 -10.27
N LEU A 286 -9.31 -4.32 -10.79
CA LEU A 286 -9.64 -3.14 -11.60
C LEU A 286 -9.46 -1.82 -10.84
N SER A 287 -9.87 -1.78 -9.58
CA SER A 287 -9.70 -0.60 -8.71
C SER A 287 -8.23 -0.27 -8.49
N ALA A 288 -7.40 -1.29 -8.26
CA ALA A 288 -5.95 -1.14 -8.13
C ALA A 288 -5.29 -0.68 -9.46
N MET A 289 -5.73 -1.22 -10.60
CA MET A 289 -5.25 -0.77 -11.92
C MET A 289 -5.59 0.69 -12.18
N ALA A 290 -6.84 1.10 -11.92
CA ALA A 290 -7.27 2.48 -12.09
C ALA A 290 -6.49 3.43 -11.17
N HIS A 291 -6.24 3.02 -9.93
CA HIS A 291 -5.37 3.75 -9.00
C HIS A 291 -3.95 3.93 -9.56
N ASN A 292 -3.32 2.84 -10.01
CA ASN A 292 -1.97 2.90 -10.57
C ASN A 292 -1.88 3.76 -11.83
N LEU A 293 -2.87 3.67 -12.73
CA LEU A 293 -2.97 4.54 -13.90
C LEU A 293 -3.11 6.02 -13.49
N GLY A 294 -3.92 6.32 -12.47
CA GLY A 294 -4.02 7.66 -11.91
C GLY A 294 -2.68 8.17 -11.38
N ARG A 295 -1.99 7.38 -10.54
CA ARG A 295 -0.66 7.71 -10.02
C ARG A 295 0.37 7.91 -11.14
N ALA A 296 0.33 7.07 -12.17
CA ALA A 296 1.20 7.19 -13.33
C ALA A 296 0.95 8.48 -14.12
N VAL A 297 -0.31 8.82 -14.41
CA VAL A 297 -0.64 10.09 -15.09
C VAL A 297 -0.17 11.27 -14.24
N GLY A 298 -0.42 11.25 -12.93
CA GLY A 298 0.09 12.28 -12.01
C GLY A 298 1.61 12.43 -12.10
N ALA A 299 2.36 11.33 -12.09
CA ALA A 299 3.82 11.36 -12.24
C ALA A 299 4.27 11.96 -13.59
N LEU A 300 3.53 11.72 -14.67
CA LEU A 300 3.83 12.25 -16.00
C LEU A 300 3.52 13.75 -16.16
N THR A 301 2.85 14.39 -15.20
CA THR A 301 2.60 15.85 -15.24
C THR A 301 3.81 16.71 -14.86
N GLY A 302 4.93 16.10 -14.45
CA GLY A 302 6.06 16.82 -13.86
C GLY A 302 5.87 17.04 -12.36
N THR A 303 6.23 18.20 -11.83
CA THR A 303 6.19 18.48 -10.38
C THR A 303 4.82 18.93 -9.88
N GLU A 304 3.93 19.41 -10.75
CA GLU A 304 2.67 20.06 -10.35
C GLU A 304 1.68 19.09 -9.69
N LEU A 305 1.47 17.91 -10.29
CA LEU A 305 0.46 16.94 -9.81
C LEU A 305 1.04 15.55 -9.47
N ASN A 306 2.36 15.38 -9.39
CA ASN A 306 2.98 14.07 -9.08
C ASN A 306 2.59 13.48 -7.72
N ARG A 307 2.24 14.34 -6.75
CA ARG A 307 1.78 13.96 -5.41
C ARG A 307 0.27 14.18 -5.22
N ALA A 308 -0.44 14.54 -6.28
CA ALA A 308 -1.88 14.80 -6.21
C ALA A 308 -2.66 13.53 -5.86
N THR A 309 -3.72 13.69 -5.07
CA THR A 309 -4.64 12.60 -4.74
C THR A 309 -5.47 12.20 -5.95
N VAL A 310 -6.05 11.00 -5.94
CA VAL A 310 -6.99 10.54 -6.98
C VAL A 310 -8.17 11.51 -7.17
N ALA A 311 -8.68 12.10 -6.09
CA ALA A 311 -9.76 13.08 -6.14
C ALA A 311 -9.32 14.37 -6.88
N THR A 312 -8.11 14.85 -6.59
CA THR A 312 -7.52 16.00 -7.28
C THR A 312 -7.34 15.68 -8.76
N LEU A 313 -6.67 14.59 -9.11
CA LEU A 313 -6.45 14.17 -10.51
C LEU A 313 -7.76 14.00 -11.28
N ARG A 314 -8.81 13.48 -10.63
CA ARG A 314 -10.14 13.38 -11.24
C ARG A 314 -10.68 14.75 -11.59
N ARG A 315 -10.74 15.65 -10.61
CA ARG A 315 -11.28 17.02 -10.77
C ARG A 315 -10.49 17.83 -11.80
N THR A 316 -9.17 17.68 -11.79
CA THR A 316 -8.29 18.44 -12.67
C THR A 316 -8.25 17.77 -14.03
N LEU A 317 -7.60 16.61 -14.18
CA LEU A 317 -7.25 16.04 -15.47
C LEU A 317 -8.33 15.18 -16.13
N PHE A 318 -9.12 14.42 -15.37
CA PHE A 318 -9.97 13.37 -15.96
C PHE A 318 -11.42 13.82 -16.24
N THR A 319 -11.94 14.79 -15.49
CA THR A 319 -13.31 15.30 -15.67
C THR A 319 -13.36 16.69 -16.28
N ALA A 320 -12.28 17.15 -16.90
CA ALA A 320 -12.27 18.40 -17.64
C ALA A 320 -13.25 18.32 -18.83
N PRO A 321 -14.18 19.29 -18.99
CA PRO A 321 -15.07 19.30 -20.13
C PRO A 321 -14.27 19.54 -21.40
N GLY A 322 -14.48 18.69 -22.40
CA GLY A 322 -13.79 18.79 -23.69
C GLY A 322 -14.72 18.48 -24.86
N ARG A 323 -14.45 19.08 -26.01
CA ARG A 323 -15.14 18.78 -27.27
C ARG A 323 -14.17 18.10 -28.21
N LEU A 324 -14.46 16.86 -28.58
CA LEU A 324 -13.76 16.18 -29.66
C LEU A 324 -14.32 16.66 -31.00
N VAL A 325 -13.47 17.28 -31.82
CA VAL A 325 -13.84 17.81 -33.14
C VAL A 325 -13.00 17.11 -34.20
N HIS A 326 -13.65 16.61 -35.25
CA HIS A 326 -12.95 16.09 -36.42
C HIS A 326 -12.89 17.17 -37.49
N SER A 327 -11.68 17.55 -37.90
CA SER A 327 -11.44 18.52 -38.97
C SER A 327 -10.17 18.17 -39.71
N ALA A 328 -10.12 18.40 -41.03
CA ALA A 328 -8.94 18.16 -41.87
C ALA A 328 -8.30 16.76 -41.67
N ARG A 329 -9.13 15.70 -41.52
CA ARG A 329 -8.71 14.30 -41.26
C ARG A 329 -7.93 14.11 -39.95
N ARG A 330 -8.06 15.03 -38.99
CA ARG A 330 -7.46 14.96 -37.65
C ARG A 330 -8.53 15.09 -36.57
N LEU A 331 -8.34 14.37 -35.48
CA LEU A 331 -9.11 14.54 -34.25
C LEU A 331 -8.45 15.62 -33.39
N HIS A 332 -9.25 16.62 -32.98
CA HIS A 332 -8.83 17.70 -32.11
C HIS A 332 -9.64 17.64 -30.81
N LEU A 333 -8.96 17.53 -29.67
CA LEU A 333 -9.58 17.69 -28.36
C LEU A 333 -9.51 19.17 -27.97
N ARG A 334 -10.65 19.87 -28.01
CA ARG A 334 -10.75 21.26 -27.54
C ARG A 334 -11.08 21.28 -26.05
N LEU A 335 -10.24 21.95 -25.25
CA LEU A 335 -10.36 22.11 -23.80
C LEU A 335 -10.58 23.59 -23.43
N PRO A 336 -10.92 23.92 -22.17
CA PRO A 336 -11.16 25.31 -21.77
C PRO A 336 -9.91 26.18 -21.92
N GLN A 337 -10.08 27.42 -22.37
CA GLN A 337 -8.98 28.33 -22.75
C GLN A 337 -8.08 28.72 -21.56
N ASN A 338 -8.67 28.99 -20.40
CA ASN A 338 -7.97 29.43 -19.18
C ASN A 338 -7.98 28.32 -18.12
N TRP A 339 -7.71 27.09 -18.53
CA TRP A 339 -7.71 25.93 -17.64
C TRP A 339 -6.39 25.87 -16.86
N PRO A 340 -6.39 25.99 -15.51
CA PRO A 340 -5.16 26.13 -14.74
C PRO A 340 -4.16 24.97 -14.90
N TRP A 341 -4.65 23.77 -15.22
CA TRP A 341 -3.84 22.55 -15.35
C TRP A 341 -3.54 22.20 -16.82
N ALA A 342 -3.67 23.15 -17.75
CA ALA A 342 -3.44 22.92 -19.18
C ALA A 342 -1.99 22.47 -19.47
N GLU A 343 -1.01 23.06 -18.79
CA GLU A 343 0.40 22.68 -18.93
C GLU A 343 0.63 21.25 -18.40
N ALA A 344 0.23 20.96 -17.16
CA ALA A 344 0.32 19.61 -16.59
C ALA A 344 -0.35 18.54 -17.48
N PHE A 345 -1.55 18.82 -18.00
CA PHE A 345 -2.25 17.92 -18.90
C PHE A 345 -1.50 17.71 -20.21
N THR A 346 -1.00 18.79 -20.83
CA THR A 346 -0.27 18.72 -22.10
C THR A 346 1.05 17.98 -21.92
N THR A 347 1.76 18.19 -20.81
CA THR A 347 2.98 17.45 -20.46
C THR A 347 2.70 15.96 -20.35
N ALA A 348 1.68 15.57 -19.58
CA ALA A 348 1.30 14.17 -19.44
C ALA A 348 0.84 13.55 -20.78
N LEU A 349 0.03 14.27 -21.56
CA LEU A 349 -0.46 13.82 -22.86
C LEU A 349 0.69 13.64 -23.87
N THR A 350 1.70 14.50 -23.84
CA THR A 350 2.88 14.42 -24.71
C THR A 350 3.81 13.28 -24.29
N ALA A 351 3.88 12.98 -22.99
CA ALA A 351 4.70 11.88 -22.48
C ALA A 351 4.12 10.49 -22.83
N ILE A 352 2.79 10.36 -22.93
CA ILE A 352 2.14 9.06 -23.20
C ILE A 352 2.58 8.42 -24.53
N PRO A 353 2.61 9.12 -25.68
CA PRO A 353 3.11 8.57 -26.94
C PRO A 353 4.60 8.21 -26.93
N ALA A 354 5.39 8.81 -26.04
CA ALA A 354 6.81 8.50 -25.89
C ALA A 354 7.04 7.18 -25.13
N ILE A 355 5.99 6.60 -24.54
CA ILE A 355 6.06 5.29 -23.90
C ILE A 355 6.23 4.23 -24.99
N PRO A 356 7.30 3.41 -24.96
CA PRO A 356 7.54 2.41 -25.99
C PRO A 356 6.32 1.47 -26.15
N ALA A 357 5.78 1.41 -27.36
CA ALA A 357 4.83 0.36 -27.71
C ALA A 357 5.58 -0.98 -27.72
N ARG A 358 4.96 -2.05 -27.20
CA ARG A 358 5.53 -3.39 -27.37
C ARG A 358 5.53 -3.75 -28.85
N CYS A 359 6.68 -4.15 -29.38
CA CYS A 359 6.78 -4.96 -30.59
C CYS A 359 6.17 -6.35 -30.35
#